data_AF-B1VVG4-F1
#
_entry.id   AF-B1VVG4-F1
#
_cell.length_a   1.000
_cell.length_b   1.000
_cell.length_c   1.000
_cell.angle_alpha   90.00
_cell.angle_beta   90.00
_cell.angle_gamma   90.00
#
_symmetry.space_group_name_H-M   'P 1'
#
loop_
_entity.id
_entity.type
_entity.pdbx_description
1 polymer ?
#
loop_
_entity_poly.entity_id
_entity_poly.type
_entity_poly.pdbx_seq_one_letter_code
_entity_poly.pdbx_strand_id
1 'polypeptide(L)'
;MPVSRPDLFLLPRPTRISSLGGRLTLDRDTTVRALPGAEPAAGLLRSLVGRPAGLPLAPSPDGRIVLALDDRLGGLGEEGYGLTVGPEALQLRAAHPTGLLRGVQTIRQLLPAEALSGGARGVGSWEAPCVEITDVPDRPWRGAMLDVARRFQPIGFVRRYVDLMALHKLNVLHLHLTDDQGWRMPVDAYPRLISVGSRRAGSQQGPTGPDGARFDTEPHEGSYTKAELRGLVRYAAERGITVVPEIEMPGHVRAALAAYPELGNHPGRELDVWTRWGVCDTILGVHEGVFDFCRAVLDEVMDVFPSPYIHIGGEECPTTEWEDSPAARERAAALGLAGPAELHGWFLGRIGAFLVERGRTPLGWVENGTDLPPEFTVMTWRDPSHARAAARRGHQVVAAHHRATYLDYAQSGDPAEPVAQPGAPVSLHTVHGYEPAPEDWPRAERARVLGTQAQVWTEYARTPEEIDYLAFPRLCALADRSWSGGRGDWPGFVERLRHHTARLDALGVRYRPLDALSLATGTHVSPSTAPSSGTARPRS
;
A
#
# COMPACT_ATOMS: atom_id res chain seq x y z
N MET A 1 25.85 1.27 36.17
CA MET A 1 24.72 0.93 35.28
C MET A 1 24.53 2.13 34.36
N PRO A 2 24.74 2.02 33.04
CA PRO A 2 24.53 3.17 32.17
C PRO A 2 23.03 3.51 32.15
N VAL A 3 22.73 4.77 32.46
CA VAL A 3 21.39 5.36 32.43
C VAL A 3 20.81 5.16 31.02
N SER A 4 19.61 4.57 30.92
CA SER A 4 18.89 4.44 29.66
C SER A 4 18.71 5.82 29.01
N ARG A 5 19.06 5.95 27.73
CA ARG A 5 19.01 7.22 26.99
C ARG A 5 17.59 7.41 26.39
N PRO A 6 16.73 8.32 26.91
CA PRO A 6 15.28 8.26 26.62
C PRO A 6 14.77 9.03 25.38
N ASP A 7 15.61 9.60 24.49
CA ASP A 7 15.11 10.70 23.64
C ASP A 7 15.04 10.42 22.11
N LEU A 8 15.30 9.20 21.62
CA LEU A 8 15.39 8.91 20.17
C LEU A 8 14.48 7.77 19.71
N PHE A 9 13.18 7.92 19.95
CA PHE A 9 12.14 6.97 19.49
C PHE A 9 11.64 7.31 18.08
N LEU A 10 12.43 6.91 17.08
CA LEU A 10 12.15 7.09 15.65
C LEU A 10 11.56 5.81 15.04
N LEU A 11 10.54 5.97 14.19
CA LEU A 11 9.86 4.86 13.53
C LEU A 11 9.67 5.19 12.03
N PRO A 12 10.32 4.47 11.11
CA PRO A 12 11.15 3.28 11.31
C PRO A 12 12.49 3.58 12.00
N ARG A 13 13.08 2.55 12.62
CA ARG A 13 14.43 2.62 13.20
C ARG A 13 15.48 2.98 12.14
N PRO A 14 16.29 4.04 12.33
CA PRO A 14 17.36 4.36 11.38
C PRO A 14 18.46 3.30 11.33
N THR A 15 19.13 3.17 10.18
CA THR A 15 20.27 2.25 9.99
C THR A 15 21.38 2.49 11.01
N ARG A 16 21.76 3.76 11.22
CA ARG A 16 22.71 4.19 12.26
C ARG A 16 22.24 5.49 12.90
N ILE A 17 22.36 5.56 14.22
CA ILE A 17 22.02 6.72 15.02
C ILE A 17 23.01 6.86 16.17
N SER A 18 23.48 8.07 16.45
CA SER A 18 24.39 8.41 17.54
C SER A 18 23.95 9.71 18.21
N SER A 19 23.64 9.66 19.50
CA SER A 19 23.31 10.86 20.28
C SER A 19 24.58 11.65 20.57
N LEU A 20 24.55 12.97 20.31
CA LEU A 20 25.68 13.88 20.52
C LEU A 20 25.59 14.66 21.84
N GLY A 21 24.43 14.62 22.51
CA GLY A 21 24.15 15.43 23.70
C GLY A 21 23.84 16.89 23.37
N GLY A 22 22.93 17.50 24.14
CA GLY A 22 22.42 18.85 23.88
C GLY A 22 21.19 18.87 22.96
N ARG A 23 20.71 20.09 22.68
CA ARG A 23 19.49 20.34 21.90
C ARG A 23 19.68 21.53 20.97
N LEU A 24 19.01 21.48 19.82
CA LEU A 24 18.85 22.58 18.87
C LEU A 24 17.48 23.24 19.08
N THR A 25 17.46 24.53 19.37
CA THR A 25 16.22 25.32 19.41
C THR A 25 15.85 25.82 18.02
N LEU A 26 14.63 25.50 17.58
CA LEU A 26 13.99 26.02 16.38
C LEU A 26 12.90 27.01 16.78
N ASP A 27 12.98 28.23 16.29
CA ASP A 27 12.10 29.34 16.62
C ASP A 27 11.71 30.13 15.36
N ARG A 28 11.03 31.27 15.53
CA ARG A 28 10.55 32.10 14.42
C ARG A 28 11.67 32.66 13.54
N ASP A 29 12.87 32.81 14.08
CA ASP A 29 14.04 33.37 13.40
C ASP A 29 14.90 32.28 12.73
N THR A 30 14.54 31.02 12.95
CA THR A 30 15.19 29.88 12.30
C THR A 30 14.89 29.89 10.80
N THR A 31 15.96 29.90 10.00
CA THR A 31 15.91 29.98 8.53
C THR A 31 16.56 28.76 7.86
N VAL A 32 16.18 28.53 6.60
CA VAL A 32 16.58 27.36 5.81
C VAL A 32 17.46 27.78 4.63
N ARG A 33 18.64 27.18 4.53
CA ARG A 33 19.52 27.25 3.36
C ARG A 33 19.33 25.99 2.52
N ALA A 34 18.64 26.12 1.39
CA ALA A 34 18.59 25.07 0.37
C ALA A 34 19.72 25.31 -0.64
N LEU A 35 20.62 24.34 -0.80
CA LEU A 35 21.57 24.33 -1.93
C LEU A 35 20.87 23.89 -3.23
N PRO A 36 21.47 24.13 -4.41
CA PRO A 36 20.85 23.80 -5.69
C PRO A 36 20.32 22.37 -5.74
N GLY A 37 19.05 22.21 -6.12
CA GLY A 37 18.34 20.92 -6.20
C GLY A 37 17.66 20.48 -4.90
N ALA A 38 17.93 21.13 -3.76
CA ALA A 38 17.30 20.83 -2.47
C ALA A 38 16.04 21.66 -2.19
N GLU A 39 15.64 22.54 -3.11
CA GLU A 39 14.47 23.42 -2.98
C GLU A 39 13.16 22.66 -2.76
N PRO A 40 12.88 21.53 -3.44
CA PRO A 40 11.67 20.74 -3.18
C PRO A 40 11.63 20.20 -1.74
N ALA A 41 12.76 19.69 -1.22
CA ALA A 41 12.85 19.21 0.17
C ALA A 41 12.67 20.36 1.18
N ALA A 42 13.19 21.56 0.87
CA ALA A 42 12.96 22.75 1.69
C ALA A 42 11.48 23.16 1.70
N GLY A 43 10.80 23.06 0.55
CA GLY A 43 9.35 23.27 0.43
C GLY A 43 8.55 22.27 1.25
N LEU A 44 8.94 20.99 1.21
CA LEU A 44 8.32 19.94 2.01
C LEU A 44 8.53 20.17 3.51
N LEU A 45 9.75 20.53 3.94
CA LEU A 45 10.07 20.85 5.33
C LEU A 45 9.19 22.00 5.84
N ARG A 46 9.08 23.10 5.08
CA ARG A 46 8.16 24.20 5.42
C ARG A 46 6.71 23.75 5.54
N SER A 47 6.28 22.83 4.67
CA SER A 47 4.89 22.37 4.64
C SER A 47 4.54 21.41 5.77
N LEU A 48 5.43 20.46 6.09
CA LEU A 48 5.19 19.39 7.04
C LEU A 48 5.70 19.67 8.46
N VAL A 49 6.69 20.56 8.59
CA VAL A 49 7.27 20.95 9.88
C VAL A 49 6.95 22.40 10.18
N GLY A 50 7.28 23.33 9.27
CA GLY A 50 7.10 24.76 9.51
C GLY A 50 5.65 25.16 9.82
N ARG A 51 4.72 24.84 8.91
CA ARG A 51 3.31 25.22 9.03
C ARG A 51 2.63 24.65 10.30
N PRO A 52 2.73 23.35 10.62
CA PRO A 52 2.13 22.82 11.85
C PRO A 52 2.79 23.40 13.11
N ALA A 53 4.12 23.49 13.14
CA ALA A 53 4.86 23.97 14.30
C ALA A 53 4.79 25.51 14.52
N GLY A 54 4.18 26.25 13.60
CA GLY A 54 4.13 27.72 13.63
C GLY A 54 5.50 28.38 13.38
N LEU A 55 6.40 27.70 12.67
CA LEU A 55 7.73 28.17 12.30
C LEU A 55 7.74 28.58 10.81
N PRO A 56 8.11 29.83 10.46
CA PRO A 56 8.17 30.25 9.06
C PRO A 56 9.19 29.46 8.24
N LEU A 57 10.33 29.13 8.85
CA LEU A 57 11.46 28.46 8.20
C LEU A 57 11.82 29.14 6.87
N ALA A 58 11.97 30.47 6.93
CA ALA A 58 12.15 31.31 5.76
C ALA A 58 13.48 30.98 5.04
N PRO A 59 13.56 31.09 3.70
CA PRO A 59 14.82 30.90 2.98
C PRO A 59 15.87 31.93 3.40
N SER A 60 17.10 31.50 3.63
CA SER A 60 18.25 32.38 3.90
C SER A 60 19.56 31.73 3.41
N PRO A 61 20.50 32.49 2.80
CA PRO A 61 21.82 31.97 2.45
C PRO A 61 22.64 31.53 3.68
N ASP A 62 22.33 32.11 4.85
CA ASP A 62 22.99 31.81 6.14
C ASP A 62 22.09 30.98 7.07
N GLY A 63 21.13 30.25 6.48
CA GLY A 63 20.16 29.46 7.24
C GLY A 63 20.80 28.39 8.12
N ARG A 64 20.31 28.29 9.38
CA ARG A 64 20.74 27.29 10.38
C ARG A 64 20.33 25.86 10.01
N ILE A 65 19.30 25.71 9.16
CA ILE A 65 18.91 24.42 8.57
C ILE A 65 19.47 24.36 7.15
N VAL A 66 20.43 23.49 6.90
CA VAL A 66 21.08 23.32 5.59
C VAL A 66 20.61 22.04 4.94
N LEU A 67 20.03 22.15 3.73
CA LEU A 67 19.65 21.02 2.88
C LEU A 67 20.54 20.98 1.64
N ALA A 68 21.19 19.85 1.37
CA ALA A 68 22.16 19.75 0.29
C ALA A 68 22.10 18.41 -0.45
N LEU A 69 22.12 18.47 -1.78
CA LEU A 69 22.54 17.32 -2.56
C LEU A 69 24.07 17.20 -2.52
N ASP A 70 24.53 15.98 -2.28
CA ASP A 70 25.94 15.58 -2.28
C ASP A 70 25.98 14.11 -2.72
N ASP A 71 26.08 13.80 -4.01
CA ASP A 71 27.37 13.99 -4.62
C ASP A 71 28.33 12.88 -4.19
N ARG A 72 29.07 13.22 -3.14
CA ARG A 72 30.12 12.42 -2.53
C ARG A 72 29.61 11.48 -1.43
N LEU A 73 28.33 11.54 -1.04
CA LEU A 73 27.70 10.52 -0.19
C LEU A 73 27.46 9.23 -0.98
N GLY A 74 28.55 8.57 -1.34
CA GLY A 74 28.52 7.25 -1.97
C GLY A 74 27.98 6.17 -1.03
N GLY A 75 27.37 5.14 -1.61
CA GLY A 75 26.96 3.94 -0.87
C GLY A 75 25.62 4.02 -0.13
N LEU A 76 24.87 5.13 -0.27
CA LEU A 76 23.56 5.31 0.37
C LEU A 76 22.35 5.07 -0.57
N GLY A 77 22.59 4.88 -1.87
CA GLY A 77 21.54 4.64 -2.87
C GLY A 77 20.61 5.83 -3.09
N GLU A 78 19.47 5.59 -3.76
CA GLU A 78 18.51 6.62 -4.17
C GLU A 78 17.76 7.28 -3.00
N GLU A 79 17.62 6.58 -1.88
CA GLU A 79 16.76 7.02 -0.76
C GLU A 79 17.52 7.29 0.53
N GLY A 80 18.82 7.02 0.56
CA GLY A 80 19.62 7.20 1.77
C GLY A 80 20.06 8.64 2.00
N TYR A 81 20.28 8.99 3.27
CA TYR A 81 20.64 10.34 3.69
C TYR A 81 21.50 10.35 4.95
N GLY A 82 22.24 11.44 5.13
CA GLY A 82 22.93 11.81 6.36
C GLY A 82 22.27 13.02 7.01
N LEU A 83 22.01 12.95 8.32
CA LEU A 83 21.43 14.03 9.10
C LEU A 83 22.29 14.28 10.35
N THR A 84 22.74 15.51 10.52
CA THR A 84 23.46 15.96 11.71
C THR A 84 22.70 17.12 12.35
N VAL A 85 22.35 16.98 13.61
CA VAL A 85 21.76 18.03 14.45
C VAL A 85 22.79 18.38 15.52
N GLY A 86 23.36 19.57 15.42
CA GLY A 86 24.21 20.16 16.46
C GLY A 86 23.45 21.24 17.24
N PRO A 87 24.06 21.85 18.26
CA PRO A 87 23.40 22.86 19.10
C PRO A 87 23.01 24.14 18.32
N GLU A 88 23.78 24.49 17.29
CA GLU A 88 23.61 25.73 16.53
C GLU A 88 22.91 25.53 15.18
N ALA A 89 23.04 24.35 14.57
CA ALA A 89 22.60 24.12 13.21
C ALA A 89 22.21 22.65 12.96
N LEU A 90 21.39 22.46 11.93
CA LEU A 90 21.00 21.15 11.39
C LEU A 90 21.45 21.05 9.94
N GLN A 91 22.06 19.94 9.56
CA GLN A 91 22.44 19.66 8.19
C GLN A 91 21.85 18.32 7.73
N LEU A 92 21.11 18.34 6.62
CA LEU A 92 20.58 17.16 5.94
C LEU A 92 21.16 17.08 4.53
N ARG A 93 21.76 15.93 4.22
CA ARG A 93 22.47 15.68 2.96
C ARG A 93 22.04 14.35 2.36
N ALA A 94 21.96 14.27 1.04
CA ALA A 94 21.70 13.02 0.32
C ALA A 94 22.29 13.09 -1.09
N ALA A 95 22.61 11.94 -1.68
CA ALA A 95 23.04 11.89 -3.08
C ALA A 95 21.90 12.18 -4.07
N HIS A 96 20.66 11.86 -3.68
CA HIS A 96 19.47 11.99 -4.52
C HIS A 96 18.36 12.75 -3.79
N PRO A 97 17.46 13.45 -4.52
CA PRO A 97 16.37 14.22 -3.91
C PRO A 97 15.49 13.40 -2.96
N THR A 98 15.19 12.14 -3.29
CA THR A 98 14.36 11.27 -2.45
C THR A 98 14.95 11.06 -1.06
N GLY A 99 16.28 10.94 -0.93
CA GLY A 99 16.94 10.88 0.37
C GLY A 99 16.69 12.11 1.24
N LEU A 100 16.68 13.31 0.65
CA LEU A 100 16.30 14.53 1.37
C LEU A 100 14.83 14.46 1.85
N LEU A 101 13.92 13.94 1.03
CA LEU A 101 12.52 13.78 1.43
C LEU A 101 12.38 12.82 2.62
N ARG A 102 13.16 11.73 2.68
CA ARG A 102 13.21 10.81 3.83
C ARG A 102 13.78 11.49 5.07
N GLY A 103 14.83 12.27 4.92
CA GLY A 103 15.43 13.03 6.01
C GLY A 103 14.49 14.06 6.61
N VAL A 104 13.66 14.73 5.80
CA VAL A 104 12.61 15.65 6.30
C VAL A 104 11.64 14.94 7.24
N GLN A 105 11.29 13.67 6.96
CA GLN A 105 10.40 12.89 7.84
C GLN A 105 11.08 12.53 9.16
N THR A 106 12.39 12.27 9.14
CA THR A 106 13.16 12.08 10.37
C THR A 106 13.25 13.36 11.19
N ILE A 107 13.48 14.52 10.56
CA ILE A 107 13.42 15.84 11.23
C ILE A 107 12.06 16.04 11.89
N ARG A 108 10.97 15.73 11.17
CA ARG A 108 9.61 15.81 11.70
C ARG A 108 9.43 14.95 12.96
N GLN A 109 10.01 13.75 13.01
CA GLN A 109 9.93 12.88 14.18
C GLN A 109 10.89 13.27 15.32
N LEU A 110 11.99 13.98 15.04
CA LEU A 110 12.90 14.49 16.09
C LEU A 110 12.27 15.62 16.93
N LEU A 111 11.21 16.26 16.42
CA LEU A 111 10.43 17.23 17.17
C LEU A 111 9.40 16.56 18.09
N PRO A 112 8.98 17.26 19.17
CA PRO A 112 7.86 16.82 20.01
C PRO A 112 6.58 16.60 19.20
N ALA A 113 5.73 15.67 19.64
CA ALA A 113 4.51 15.30 18.92
C ALA A 113 3.57 16.49 18.70
N GLU A 114 3.53 17.42 19.64
CA GLU A 114 2.71 18.63 19.61
C GLU A 114 3.07 19.52 18.41
N ALA A 115 4.34 19.52 17.98
CA ALA A 115 4.82 20.27 16.81
C ALA A 115 4.20 19.77 15.49
N LEU A 116 3.65 18.56 15.47
CA LEU A 116 2.98 17.97 14.31
C LEU A 116 1.50 18.35 14.25
N SER A 117 0.94 18.88 15.34
CA SER A 117 -0.47 19.29 15.40
C SER A 117 -0.66 20.70 14.86
N GLY A 118 -1.79 20.98 14.19
CA GLY A 118 -2.12 22.35 13.74
C GLY A 118 -2.40 23.34 14.89
N GLY A 119 -2.57 22.83 16.12
CA GLY A 119 -2.81 23.59 17.34
C GLY A 119 -1.55 24.19 17.99
N ALA A 120 -0.36 23.87 17.48
CA ALA A 120 0.93 24.38 17.95
C ALA A 120 1.15 25.90 17.72
N ARG A 121 0.16 26.61 17.17
CA ARG A 121 0.19 28.06 16.91
C ARG A 121 0.23 28.84 18.23
N GLY A 122 1.43 29.11 18.73
CA GLY A 122 1.66 29.92 19.93
C GLY A 122 2.87 29.52 20.78
N VAL A 123 3.40 28.31 20.58
CA VAL A 123 4.50 27.75 21.39
C VAL A 123 5.83 28.48 21.19
N GLY A 124 6.01 29.19 20.07
CA GLY A 124 7.13 30.14 19.85
C GLY A 124 8.48 29.50 19.54
N SER A 125 8.80 28.35 20.14
CA SER A 125 10.04 27.60 19.94
C SER A 125 9.87 26.10 20.19
N TRP A 126 10.65 25.27 19.50
CA TRP A 126 10.70 23.82 19.62
C TRP A 126 12.14 23.35 19.80
N GLU A 127 12.35 22.20 20.43
CA GLU A 127 13.68 21.62 20.61
C GLU A 127 13.80 20.27 19.88
N ALA A 128 14.92 20.09 19.17
CA ALA A 128 15.33 18.80 18.61
C ALA A 128 16.59 18.31 19.34
N PRO A 129 16.71 17.01 19.66
CA PRO A 129 17.93 16.48 20.27
C PRO A 129 19.11 16.52 19.28
N CYS A 130 20.30 16.83 19.77
CA CYS A 130 21.52 16.74 18.97
C CYS A 130 21.87 15.28 18.67
N VAL A 131 21.99 14.96 17.38
CA VAL A 131 22.09 13.59 16.89
C VAL A 131 22.81 13.54 15.55
N GLU A 132 23.49 12.43 15.28
CA GLU A 132 24.00 12.06 13.96
C GLU A 132 23.31 10.79 13.47
N ILE A 133 22.78 10.83 12.25
CA ILE A 133 22.02 9.75 11.61
C ILE A 133 22.57 9.50 10.21
N THR A 134 22.79 8.24 9.89
CA THR A 134 22.94 7.76 8.51
C THR A 134 21.90 6.68 8.29
N ASP A 135 21.08 6.83 7.26
CA ASP A 135 19.89 6.02 7.11
C ASP A 135 19.66 5.63 5.65
N VAL A 136 19.33 4.37 5.41
CA VAL A 136 19.12 3.75 4.11
C VAL A 136 18.07 2.63 4.25
N PRO A 137 17.12 2.49 3.31
CA PRO A 137 16.16 1.38 3.37
C PRO A 137 16.82 0.03 3.07
N ASP A 138 16.36 -1.03 3.74
CA ASP A 138 16.73 -2.42 3.42
C ASP A 138 16.14 -2.88 2.08
N ARG A 139 14.87 -2.54 1.82
CA ARG A 139 14.14 -2.96 0.62
C ARG A 139 13.76 -1.78 -0.27
N PRO A 140 13.93 -1.88 -1.60
CA PRO A 140 13.51 -0.83 -2.52
C PRO A 140 11.99 -0.71 -2.67
N TRP A 141 11.20 -1.75 -2.37
CA TRP A 141 9.73 -1.68 -2.40
C TRP A 141 9.15 -1.75 -0.98
N ARG A 142 8.44 -0.70 -0.57
CA ARG A 142 7.81 -0.58 0.75
C ARG A 142 6.42 0.00 0.56
N GLY A 143 5.47 -0.89 0.28
CA GLY A 143 4.16 -0.52 -0.23
C GLY A 143 3.06 -0.48 0.81
N ALA A 144 1.99 0.26 0.49
CA ALA A 144 0.68 0.09 1.09
C ALA A 144 -0.38 0.21 -0.01
N MET A 145 -1.30 -0.74 -0.05
CA MET A 145 -2.45 -0.70 -0.92
C MET A 145 -3.66 -0.13 -0.19
N LEU A 146 -4.39 0.74 -0.90
CA LEU A 146 -5.70 1.23 -0.47
C LEU A 146 -6.74 0.85 -1.52
N ASP A 147 -7.69 0.00 -1.12
CA ASP A 147 -8.89 -0.26 -1.89
C ASP A 147 -9.86 0.92 -1.78
N VAL A 148 -10.18 1.48 -2.94
CA VAL A 148 -11.20 2.53 -3.08
C VAL A 148 -12.34 2.07 -3.99
N ALA A 149 -12.27 0.84 -4.50
CA ALA A 149 -13.27 0.21 -5.33
C ALA A 149 -14.44 -0.32 -4.50
N ARG A 150 -14.21 -1.03 -3.38
CA ARG A 150 -15.32 -1.56 -2.56
C ARG A 150 -15.98 -0.44 -1.75
N ARG A 151 -15.18 0.46 -1.16
CA ARG A 151 -15.64 1.69 -0.48
C ARG A 151 -14.85 2.91 -0.94
N PHE A 152 -15.50 3.75 -1.74
CA PHE A 152 -14.92 5.00 -2.23
C PHE A 152 -14.45 5.89 -1.07
N GLN A 153 -13.22 6.40 -1.18
CA GLN A 153 -12.63 7.34 -0.23
C GLN A 153 -12.41 8.72 -0.86
N PRO A 154 -12.78 9.82 -0.16
CA PRO A 154 -12.52 11.16 -0.66
C PRO A 154 -11.03 11.43 -0.92
N ILE A 155 -10.70 12.21 -1.95
CA ILE A 155 -9.31 12.48 -2.33
C ILE A 155 -8.48 13.11 -1.21
N GLY A 156 -9.12 13.88 -0.32
CA GLY A 156 -8.47 14.46 0.86
C GLY A 156 -7.97 13.40 1.85
N PHE A 157 -8.74 12.31 2.04
CA PHE A 157 -8.31 11.17 2.85
C PHE A 157 -7.13 10.45 2.20
N VAL A 158 -7.16 10.21 0.88
CA VAL A 158 -6.06 9.53 0.18
C VAL A 158 -4.76 10.34 0.29
N ARG A 159 -4.83 11.68 0.20
CA ARG A 159 -3.68 12.56 0.46
C ARG A 159 -3.17 12.46 1.89
N ARG A 160 -4.06 12.42 2.89
CA ARG A 160 -3.68 12.20 4.29
C ARG A 160 -2.99 10.83 4.47
N TYR A 161 -3.49 9.79 3.80
CA TYR A 161 -2.87 8.47 3.81
C TYR A 161 -1.44 8.51 3.25
N VAL A 162 -1.22 9.22 2.13
CA VAL A 162 0.11 9.48 1.57
C VAL A 162 1.02 10.21 2.57
N ASP A 163 0.53 11.20 3.31
CA ASP A 163 1.32 11.87 4.36
C ASP A 163 1.77 10.91 5.48
N LEU A 164 0.89 9.98 5.86
CA LEU A 164 1.20 8.96 6.87
C LEU A 164 2.17 7.93 6.32
N MET A 165 2.01 7.48 5.07
CA MET A 165 2.98 6.61 4.41
C MET A 165 4.37 7.25 4.36
N ALA A 166 4.44 8.53 4.00
CA ALA A 166 5.68 9.27 3.91
C ALA A 166 6.36 9.42 5.29
N LEU A 167 5.60 9.73 6.34
CA LEU A 167 6.09 9.79 7.71
C LEU A 167 6.83 8.51 8.11
N HIS A 168 6.31 7.36 7.66
CA HIS A 168 6.87 6.04 7.93
C HIS A 168 7.83 5.55 6.82
N LYS A 169 8.21 6.41 5.89
CA LYS A 169 9.17 6.12 4.80
C LYS A 169 8.76 4.98 3.85
N LEU A 170 7.46 4.70 3.75
CA LEU A 170 6.89 3.89 2.67
C LEU A 170 6.96 4.69 1.35
N ASN A 171 7.07 3.99 0.22
CA ASN A 171 7.35 4.63 -1.07
C ASN A 171 6.44 4.23 -2.22
N VAL A 172 5.53 3.27 -2.03
CA VAL A 172 4.55 2.87 -3.05
C VAL A 172 3.13 2.90 -2.47
N LEU A 173 2.29 3.78 -3.00
CA LEU A 173 0.84 3.69 -2.85
C LEU A 173 0.30 2.84 -4.00
N HIS A 174 -0.16 1.64 -3.68
CA HIS A 174 -0.92 0.80 -4.61
C HIS A 174 -2.39 1.20 -4.53
N LEU A 175 -2.95 1.79 -5.60
CA LEU A 175 -4.31 2.32 -5.59
C LEU A 175 -5.22 1.40 -6.38
N HIS A 176 -6.03 0.62 -5.67
CA HIS A 176 -6.97 -0.34 -6.24
C HIS A 176 -8.26 0.37 -6.66
N LEU A 177 -8.36 0.70 -7.96
CA LEU A 177 -9.32 1.65 -8.53
C LEU A 177 -10.59 1.00 -9.08
N THR A 178 -10.60 -0.30 -9.31
CA THR A 178 -11.70 -0.99 -10.00
C THR A 178 -11.91 -2.35 -9.38
N ASP A 179 -13.17 -2.73 -9.20
CA ASP A 179 -13.55 -4.09 -8.83
C ASP A 179 -15.01 -4.36 -9.25
N ASP A 180 -15.55 -5.51 -8.87
CA ASP A 180 -16.94 -5.89 -9.12
C ASP A 180 -17.96 -4.90 -8.52
N GLN A 181 -17.61 -4.26 -7.40
CA GLN A 181 -18.49 -3.37 -6.64
C GLN A 181 -18.29 -1.89 -6.94
N GLY A 182 -17.37 -1.55 -7.87
CA GLY A 182 -17.28 -0.19 -8.37
C GLY A 182 -16.06 0.12 -9.23
N TRP A 183 -16.24 1.08 -10.13
CA TRP A 183 -15.19 1.64 -10.99
C TRP A 183 -14.93 3.11 -10.65
N ARG A 184 -13.67 3.47 -10.33
CA ARG A 184 -13.34 4.77 -9.70
C ARG A 184 -12.55 5.76 -10.56
N MET A 185 -12.13 5.38 -11.77
CA MET A 185 -11.37 6.24 -12.68
C MET A 185 -12.09 6.50 -14.01
N PRO A 186 -12.31 7.73 -14.46
CA PRO A 186 -12.92 8.00 -15.76
C PRO A 186 -12.02 7.58 -16.90
N VAL A 187 -12.65 7.01 -17.93
CA VAL A 187 -12.04 6.67 -19.22
C VAL A 187 -12.89 7.34 -20.28
N ASP A 188 -12.31 8.25 -21.06
CA ASP A 188 -13.06 9.16 -21.95
C ASP A 188 -13.78 8.38 -23.06
N ALA A 189 -13.16 7.30 -23.56
CA ALA A 189 -13.78 6.40 -24.52
C ALA A 189 -14.94 5.57 -23.93
N TYR A 190 -15.00 5.42 -22.60
CA TYR A 190 -15.95 4.56 -21.90
C TYR A 190 -16.66 5.30 -20.74
N PRO A 191 -17.45 6.35 -21.02
CA PRO A 191 -18.05 7.20 -19.98
C PRO A 191 -19.02 6.47 -19.05
N ARG A 192 -19.62 5.35 -19.48
CA ARG A 192 -20.54 4.57 -18.63
C ARG A 192 -19.82 3.84 -17.50
N LEU A 193 -18.49 3.71 -17.55
CA LEU A 193 -17.72 3.20 -16.41
C LEU A 193 -17.95 4.08 -15.16
N ILE A 194 -18.14 5.39 -15.35
CA ILE A 194 -18.54 6.29 -14.26
C ILE A 194 -20.05 6.37 -14.12
N SER A 195 -20.79 6.66 -15.19
CA SER A 195 -22.24 6.91 -15.06
C SER A 195 -23.06 5.68 -14.62
N VAL A 196 -22.51 4.47 -14.77
CA VAL A 196 -23.09 3.20 -14.31
C VAL A 196 -22.15 2.53 -13.31
N GLY A 197 -20.92 2.21 -13.74
CA GLY A 197 -20.00 1.36 -12.99
C GLY A 197 -19.53 1.93 -11.64
N SER A 198 -19.67 3.24 -11.40
CA SER A 198 -19.29 3.84 -10.12
C SER A 198 -20.35 3.72 -9.03
N ARG A 199 -21.57 3.22 -9.34
CA ARG A 199 -22.71 3.19 -8.42
C ARG A 199 -23.31 1.81 -8.28
N ARG A 200 -23.56 1.38 -7.04
CA ARG A 200 -24.35 0.18 -6.72
C ARG A 200 -25.53 0.53 -5.80
N ALA A 201 -26.58 -0.28 -5.86
CA ALA A 201 -27.85 -0.02 -5.18
C ALA A 201 -27.81 -0.23 -3.65
N GLY A 202 -26.85 -1.02 -3.16
CA GLY A 202 -26.68 -1.36 -1.75
C GLY A 202 -25.40 -2.15 -1.56
N SER A 203 -25.10 -2.53 -0.33
CA SER A 203 -23.89 -3.27 0.02
C SER A 203 -24.18 -4.38 1.01
N GLN A 204 -23.41 -5.47 0.90
CA GLN A 204 -23.42 -6.52 1.90
C GLN A 204 -22.92 -5.98 3.26
N GLN A 205 -23.67 -6.31 4.31
CA GLN A 205 -23.38 -5.98 5.70
C GLN A 205 -22.69 -7.15 6.38
N GLY A 206 -21.41 -6.98 6.67
CA GLY A 206 -20.61 -8.00 7.35
C GLY A 206 -20.45 -9.30 6.56
N PRO A 207 -19.74 -10.27 7.14
CA PRO A 207 -19.54 -11.57 6.52
C PRO A 207 -20.84 -12.34 6.31
N THR A 208 -20.86 -13.21 5.30
CA THR A 208 -21.97 -14.14 5.07
C THR A 208 -22.08 -15.10 6.25
N GLY A 209 -23.19 -15.03 6.99
CA GLY A 209 -23.49 -15.92 8.11
C GLY A 209 -24.30 -17.15 7.71
N PRO A 210 -24.69 -18.01 8.69
CA PRO A 210 -25.52 -19.18 8.45
C PRO A 210 -26.87 -18.86 7.80
N ASP A 211 -27.44 -17.70 8.12
CA ASP A 211 -28.71 -17.20 7.55
C ASP A 211 -28.52 -16.52 6.17
N GLY A 212 -27.32 -16.58 5.61
CA GLY A 212 -26.95 -15.91 4.37
C GLY A 212 -26.40 -14.49 4.57
N ALA A 213 -26.09 -13.84 3.44
CA ALA A 213 -25.59 -12.46 3.42
C ALA A 213 -26.74 -11.47 3.68
N ARG A 214 -26.47 -10.45 4.49
CA ARG A 214 -27.38 -9.32 4.74
C ARG A 214 -26.96 -8.13 3.90
N PHE A 215 -27.90 -7.27 3.52
CA PHE A 215 -27.64 -6.11 2.67
C PHE A 215 -28.29 -4.87 3.25
N ASP A 216 -27.60 -3.73 3.13
CA ASP A 216 -28.24 -2.43 3.26
C ASP A 216 -28.99 -2.06 1.97
N THR A 217 -29.74 -0.96 2.04
CA THR A 217 -30.44 -0.36 0.90
C THR A 217 -29.88 1.04 0.58
N GLU A 218 -28.68 1.34 1.09
CA GLU A 218 -28.00 2.63 0.94
C GLU A 218 -27.14 2.57 -0.33
N PRO A 219 -27.48 3.33 -1.39
CA PRO A 219 -26.66 3.36 -2.59
C PRO A 219 -25.24 3.82 -2.26
N HIS A 220 -24.25 3.15 -2.84
CA HIS A 220 -22.86 3.54 -2.71
C HIS A 220 -22.33 3.99 -4.06
N GLU A 221 -21.75 5.19 -4.10
CA GLU A 221 -21.25 5.82 -5.32
C GLU A 221 -19.95 6.59 -5.06
N GLY A 222 -19.26 6.94 -6.15
CA GLY A 222 -18.08 7.80 -6.09
C GLY A 222 -17.06 7.43 -7.16
N SER A 223 -16.40 8.46 -7.69
CA SER A 223 -15.27 8.32 -8.61
C SER A 223 -14.37 9.55 -8.49
N TYR A 224 -13.13 9.41 -8.94
CA TYR A 224 -12.21 10.53 -9.03
C TYR A 224 -12.29 11.17 -10.41
N THR A 225 -11.96 12.45 -10.51
CA THR A 225 -11.62 13.06 -11.80
C THR A 225 -10.16 12.77 -12.15
N LYS A 226 -9.81 12.81 -13.44
CA LYS A 226 -8.39 12.74 -13.87
C LYS A 226 -7.55 13.86 -13.23
N ALA A 227 -8.14 15.04 -13.02
CA ALA A 227 -7.48 16.16 -12.37
C ALA A 227 -7.14 15.87 -10.89
N GLU A 228 -8.05 15.23 -10.16
CA GLU A 228 -7.80 14.78 -8.79
C GLU A 228 -6.70 13.72 -8.73
N LEU A 229 -6.74 12.74 -9.64
CA LEU A 229 -5.72 11.68 -9.72
C LEU A 229 -4.34 12.23 -10.09
N ARG A 230 -4.23 13.08 -11.12
CA ARG A 230 -2.95 13.76 -11.45
C ARG A 230 -2.47 14.64 -10.29
N GLY A 231 -3.40 15.29 -9.58
CA GLY A 231 -3.12 16.04 -8.37
C GLY A 231 -2.58 15.17 -7.24
N LEU A 232 -3.14 13.98 -7.04
CA LEU A 232 -2.66 12.99 -6.07
C LEU A 232 -1.28 12.45 -6.44
N VAL A 233 -1.05 12.11 -7.71
CA VAL A 233 0.25 11.66 -8.22
C VAL A 233 1.34 12.70 -7.91
N ARG A 234 1.10 13.97 -8.25
CA ARG A 234 2.04 15.06 -7.93
C ARG A 234 2.25 15.20 -6.42
N TYR A 235 1.17 15.17 -5.64
CA TYR A 235 1.23 15.27 -4.18
C TYR A 235 2.05 14.14 -3.54
N ALA A 236 1.90 12.91 -4.04
CA ALA A 236 2.66 11.75 -3.61
C ALA A 236 4.13 11.84 -4.01
N ALA A 237 4.43 12.27 -5.25
CA ALA A 237 5.79 12.46 -5.73
C ALA A 237 6.58 13.48 -4.90
N GLU A 238 5.95 14.59 -4.49
CA GLU A 238 6.54 15.58 -3.57
C GLU A 238 6.95 15.00 -2.20
N ARG A 239 6.43 13.81 -1.85
CA ARG A 239 6.72 13.06 -0.62
C ARG A 239 7.55 11.80 -0.88
N GLY A 240 8.02 11.62 -2.11
CA GLY A 240 8.78 10.44 -2.54
C GLY A 240 7.93 9.17 -2.59
N ILE A 241 6.62 9.28 -2.85
CA ILE A 241 5.72 8.14 -3.01
C ILE A 241 5.33 8.02 -4.48
N THR A 242 5.52 6.83 -5.04
CA THR A 242 5.01 6.45 -6.35
C THR A 242 3.58 5.92 -6.19
N VAL A 243 2.65 6.38 -7.04
CA VAL A 243 1.29 5.84 -7.09
C VAL A 243 1.22 4.80 -8.21
N VAL A 244 1.08 3.53 -7.84
CA VAL A 244 0.86 2.41 -8.76
C VAL A 244 -0.65 2.22 -8.90
N PRO A 245 -1.26 2.48 -10.07
CA PRO A 245 -2.67 2.20 -10.27
C PRO A 245 -2.91 0.71 -10.51
N GLU A 246 -4.07 0.24 -10.10
CA GLU A 246 -4.58 -1.09 -10.44
C GLU A 246 -5.91 -1.01 -11.17
N ILE A 247 -5.96 -1.67 -12.32
CA ILE A 247 -7.20 -1.95 -13.06
C ILE A 247 -7.34 -3.46 -13.18
N GLU A 248 -8.33 -4.02 -12.49
CA GLU A 248 -8.61 -5.44 -12.46
C GLU A 248 -8.98 -5.99 -13.85
N MET A 249 -8.36 -7.11 -14.21
CA MET A 249 -8.71 -7.91 -15.38
C MET A 249 -8.08 -9.32 -15.32
N PRO A 250 -8.70 -10.35 -15.90
CA PRO A 250 -10.02 -10.37 -16.51
C PRO A 250 -11.17 -10.66 -15.52
N GLY A 251 -10.85 -11.01 -14.27
CA GLY A 251 -11.77 -11.10 -13.13
C GLY A 251 -11.99 -9.74 -12.46
N HIS A 252 -12.83 -9.70 -11.42
CA HIS A 252 -13.12 -8.47 -10.67
C HIS A 252 -13.61 -7.28 -11.53
N VAL A 253 -14.35 -7.58 -12.61
CA VAL A 253 -14.74 -6.61 -13.65
C VAL A 253 -16.24 -6.33 -13.69
N ARG A 254 -17.05 -6.84 -12.76
CA ARG A 254 -18.50 -6.74 -12.88
C ARG A 254 -19.03 -5.32 -12.97
N ALA A 255 -18.36 -4.32 -12.37
CA ALA A 255 -18.71 -2.92 -12.56
C ALA A 255 -18.56 -2.45 -14.02
N ALA A 256 -17.53 -2.91 -14.73
CA ALA A 256 -17.34 -2.63 -16.15
C ALA A 256 -18.37 -3.37 -17.01
N LEU A 257 -18.67 -4.63 -16.68
CA LEU A 257 -19.68 -5.43 -17.41
C LEU A 257 -21.11 -4.92 -17.22
N ALA A 258 -21.44 -4.35 -16.06
CA ALA A 258 -22.71 -3.64 -15.87
C ALA A 258 -22.81 -2.39 -16.76
N ALA A 259 -21.69 -1.68 -16.95
CA ALA A 259 -21.62 -0.52 -17.83
C ALA A 259 -21.59 -0.87 -19.31
N TYR A 260 -20.96 -1.99 -19.68
CA TYR A 260 -20.77 -2.44 -21.07
C TYR A 260 -20.88 -3.97 -21.15
N PRO A 261 -22.11 -4.51 -21.15
CA PRO A 261 -22.34 -5.96 -21.18
C PRO A 261 -21.69 -6.69 -22.36
N GLU A 262 -21.49 -5.98 -23.48
CA GLU A 262 -20.84 -6.50 -24.68
C GLU A 262 -19.39 -6.98 -24.45
N LEU A 263 -18.75 -6.54 -23.37
CA LEU A 263 -17.39 -6.98 -22.99
C LEU A 263 -17.36 -8.38 -22.35
N GLY A 264 -18.51 -8.92 -21.94
CA GLY A 264 -18.59 -10.22 -21.27
C GLY A 264 -18.75 -11.42 -22.21
N ASN A 265 -18.98 -12.60 -21.62
CA ASN A 265 -19.26 -13.84 -22.36
C ASN A 265 -20.72 -13.97 -22.84
N HIS A 266 -21.61 -13.15 -22.27
CA HIS A 266 -23.04 -13.12 -22.59
C HIS A 266 -23.51 -11.67 -22.82
N PRO A 267 -23.24 -11.06 -24.00
CA PRO A 267 -23.55 -9.65 -24.28
C PRO A 267 -25.01 -9.22 -24.07
N GLY A 268 -25.97 -10.15 -24.16
CA GLY A 268 -27.39 -9.88 -23.92
C GLY A 268 -27.81 -9.93 -22.45
N ARG A 269 -26.91 -10.27 -21.53
CA ARG A 269 -27.18 -10.36 -20.08
C ARG A 269 -27.07 -8.98 -19.46
N GLU A 270 -28.18 -8.46 -18.97
CA GLU A 270 -28.16 -7.27 -18.12
C GLU A 270 -27.54 -7.61 -16.75
N LEU A 271 -26.62 -6.77 -16.30
CA LEU A 271 -25.86 -6.96 -15.08
C LEU A 271 -25.94 -5.68 -14.23
N ASP A 272 -26.18 -5.86 -12.94
CA ASP A 272 -25.97 -4.81 -11.95
C ASP A 272 -24.52 -4.81 -11.45
N VAL A 273 -24.04 -3.63 -11.05
CA VAL A 273 -22.82 -3.49 -10.24
C VAL A 273 -23.00 -4.28 -8.94
N TRP A 274 -22.01 -5.10 -8.59
CA TRP A 274 -22.20 -6.12 -7.57
C TRP A 274 -22.35 -5.52 -6.18
N THR A 275 -23.25 -6.10 -5.39
CA THR A 275 -23.54 -5.66 -4.02
C THR A 275 -22.97 -6.60 -2.95
N ARG A 276 -22.30 -7.68 -3.37
CA ARG A 276 -21.75 -8.76 -2.54
C ARG A 276 -20.23 -8.71 -2.49
N TRP A 277 -19.68 -9.36 -1.47
CA TRP A 277 -18.25 -9.62 -1.34
C TRP A 277 -17.91 -11.03 -1.80
N GLY A 278 -16.66 -11.25 -2.20
CA GLY A 278 -16.14 -12.54 -2.64
C GLY A 278 -15.73 -12.52 -4.11
N VAL A 279 -15.74 -13.71 -4.73
CA VAL A 279 -15.28 -13.91 -6.10
C VAL A 279 -16.48 -13.95 -7.04
N CYS A 280 -16.50 -13.06 -8.04
CA CYS A 280 -17.52 -13.07 -9.08
C CYS A 280 -17.14 -14.03 -10.22
N ASP A 281 -18.11 -14.81 -10.69
CA ASP A 281 -17.97 -15.72 -11.84
C ASP A 281 -18.09 -15.01 -13.19
N THR A 282 -18.49 -13.73 -13.18
CA THR A 282 -18.74 -12.95 -14.39
C THR A 282 -17.47 -12.20 -14.77
N ILE A 283 -16.82 -12.64 -15.86
CA ILE A 283 -15.49 -12.18 -16.27
C ILE A 283 -15.50 -11.61 -17.69
N LEU A 284 -14.43 -10.89 -18.06
CA LEU A 284 -14.28 -10.39 -19.42
C LEU A 284 -14.28 -11.54 -20.44
N GLY A 285 -14.83 -11.30 -21.63
CA GLY A 285 -14.69 -12.21 -22.77
C GLY A 285 -13.26 -12.20 -23.35
N VAL A 286 -13.01 -13.04 -24.35
CA VAL A 286 -11.70 -13.17 -25.01
C VAL A 286 -11.69 -12.72 -26.48
N HIS A 287 -12.68 -11.92 -26.88
CA HIS A 287 -12.80 -11.38 -28.23
C HIS A 287 -12.06 -10.03 -28.37
N GLU A 288 -11.75 -9.57 -29.59
CA GLU A 288 -10.87 -8.41 -29.79
C GLU A 288 -11.44 -7.08 -29.22
N GLY A 289 -12.77 -6.92 -29.18
CA GLY A 289 -13.41 -5.75 -28.56
C GLY A 289 -13.05 -5.58 -27.07
N VAL A 290 -12.82 -6.68 -26.34
CA VAL A 290 -12.31 -6.63 -24.96
C VAL A 290 -10.88 -6.10 -24.93
N PHE A 291 -10.03 -6.55 -25.85
CA PHE A 291 -8.65 -6.08 -25.90
C PHE A 291 -8.56 -4.61 -26.37
N ASP A 292 -9.45 -4.16 -27.25
CA ASP A 292 -9.60 -2.73 -27.58
C ASP A 292 -9.98 -1.91 -26.35
N PHE A 293 -10.96 -2.39 -25.57
CA PHE A 293 -11.32 -1.79 -24.29
C PHE A 293 -10.15 -1.73 -23.32
N CYS A 294 -9.48 -2.85 -23.03
CA CYS A 294 -8.35 -2.90 -22.11
C CYS A 294 -7.22 -1.95 -22.55
N ARG A 295 -6.89 -1.89 -23.85
CA ARG A 295 -5.88 -0.96 -24.38
C ARG A 295 -6.27 0.49 -24.17
N ALA A 296 -7.51 0.86 -24.49
CA ALA A 296 -7.98 2.23 -24.32
C ALA A 296 -7.98 2.66 -22.85
N VAL A 297 -8.42 1.78 -21.93
CA VAL A 297 -8.35 2.03 -20.49
C VAL A 297 -6.90 2.23 -20.04
N LEU A 298 -6.02 1.29 -20.39
CA LEU A 298 -4.62 1.33 -19.96
C LEU A 298 -3.85 2.53 -20.54
N ASP A 299 -4.19 2.97 -21.76
CA ASP A 299 -3.62 4.19 -22.35
C ASP A 299 -3.93 5.43 -21.52
N GLU A 300 -5.17 5.57 -21.05
CA GLU A 300 -5.56 6.68 -20.19
C GLU A 300 -4.99 6.55 -18.76
N VAL A 301 -4.86 5.32 -18.25
CA VAL A 301 -4.15 5.05 -16.98
C VAL A 301 -2.69 5.51 -17.08
N MET A 302 -1.98 5.12 -18.14
CA MET A 302 -0.57 5.48 -18.33
C MET A 302 -0.34 6.99 -18.55
N ASP A 303 -1.35 7.71 -19.03
CA ASP A 303 -1.33 9.17 -19.15
C ASP A 303 -1.51 9.88 -17.79
N VAL A 304 -2.33 9.31 -16.90
CA VAL A 304 -2.54 9.86 -15.55
C VAL A 304 -1.42 9.48 -14.58
N PHE A 305 -0.92 8.24 -14.67
CA PHE A 305 0.02 7.66 -13.74
C PHE A 305 1.40 7.46 -14.39
N PRO A 306 2.42 8.25 -14.01
CA PRO A 306 3.76 8.13 -14.56
C PRO A 306 4.54 6.93 -14.01
N SER A 307 3.96 6.16 -13.08
CA SER A 307 4.57 4.97 -12.48
C SER A 307 5.12 4.03 -13.56
N PRO A 308 6.33 3.47 -13.38
CA PRO A 308 6.82 2.44 -14.29
C PRO A 308 5.99 1.16 -14.18
N TYR A 309 5.33 0.92 -13.04
CA TYR A 309 4.46 -0.24 -12.82
C TYR A 309 3.00 0.13 -13.03
N ILE A 310 2.27 -0.75 -13.72
CA ILE A 310 0.81 -0.77 -13.80
C ILE A 310 0.34 -2.13 -13.31
N HIS A 311 -0.50 -2.14 -12.28
CA HIS A 311 -1.09 -3.38 -11.76
C HIS A 311 -2.34 -3.73 -12.58
N ILE A 312 -2.46 -4.98 -13.00
CA ILE A 312 -3.59 -5.44 -13.84
C ILE A 312 -4.47 -6.50 -13.16
N GLY A 313 -4.29 -6.72 -11.86
CA GLY A 313 -5.00 -7.76 -11.12
C GLY A 313 -4.49 -9.15 -11.48
N GLY A 314 -5.42 -10.04 -11.85
CA GLY A 314 -5.17 -11.36 -12.43
C GLY A 314 -5.33 -12.54 -11.47
N GLU A 315 -5.80 -12.30 -10.26
CA GLU A 315 -6.22 -13.27 -9.27
C GLU A 315 -7.70 -13.63 -9.40
N GLU A 316 -8.13 -14.65 -8.64
CA GLU A 316 -9.54 -14.96 -8.38
C GLU A 316 -10.44 -14.81 -9.63
N CYS A 317 -10.00 -15.40 -10.74
CA CYS A 317 -10.70 -15.39 -12.02
C CYS A 317 -11.27 -16.79 -12.33
N PRO A 318 -12.49 -17.12 -11.88
CA PRO A 318 -13.16 -18.36 -12.24
C PRO A 318 -13.38 -18.42 -13.74
N THR A 319 -12.74 -19.38 -14.41
CA THR A 319 -12.81 -19.51 -15.87
C THR A 319 -14.09 -20.21 -16.35
N THR A 320 -15.06 -20.44 -15.47
CA THR A 320 -16.33 -21.14 -15.76
C THR A 320 -17.08 -20.53 -16.95
N GLU A 321 -17.22 -19.19 -17.02
CA GLU A 321 -17.88 -18.56 -18.16
C GLU A 321 -17.12 -18.77 -19.48
N TRP A 322 -15.78 -18.87 -19.44
CA TRP A 322 -15.00 -19.23 -20.63
C TRP A 322 -15.17 -20.70 -20.99
N GLU A 323 -15.29 -21.59 -20.00
CA GLU A 323 -15.57 -22.99 -20.25
C GLU A 323 -16.90 -23.17 -20.96
N ASP A 324 -17.92 -22.35 -20.68
CA ASP A 324 -19.23 -22.42 -21.33
C ASP A 324 -19.35 -21.58 -22.62
N SER A 325 -18.42 -20.66 -22.86
CA SER A 325 -18.44 -19.74 -24.01
C SER A 325 -17.94 -20.41 -25.30
N PRO A 326 -18.77 -20.47 -26.38
CA PRO A 326 -18.32 -20.99 -27.68
C PRO A 326 -17.14 -20.20 -28.25
N ALA A 327 -17.13 -18.87 -28.08
CA ALA A 327 -16.05 -18.01 -28.55
C ALA A 327 -14.74 -18.27 -27.80
N ALA A 328 -14.79 -18.55 -26.50
CA ALA A 328 -13.61 -18.90 -25.73
C ALA A 328 -13.07 -20.29 -26.11
N ARG A 329 -13.95 -21.29 -26.29
CA ARG A 329 -13.55 -22.62 -26.79
C ARG A 329 -12.88 -22.54 -28.16
N GLU A 330 -13.45 -21.76 -29.08
CA GLU A 330 -12.87 -21.53 -30.41
C GLU A 330 -11.50 -20.84 -30.30
N ARG A 331 -11.38 -19.80 -29.46
CA ARG A 331 -10.11 -19.11 -29.21
C ARG A 331 -9.04 -20.05 -28.64
N ALA A 332 -9.38 -20.87 -27.64
CA ALA A 332 -8.45 -21.83 -27.06
C ALA A 332 -7.97 -22.85 -28.10
N ALA A 333 -8.89 -23.38 -28.92
CA ALA A 333 -8.55 -24.31 -30.00
C ALA A 333 -7.65 -23.66 -31.06
N ALA A 334 -7.94 -22.41 -31.47
CA ALA A 334 -7.14 -21.67 -32.44
C ALA A 334 -5.71 -21.38 -31.95
N LEU A 335 -5.53 -21.26 -30.63
CA LEU A 335 -4.23 -21.06 -29.98
C LEU A 335 -3.50 -22.37 -29.64
N GLY A 336 -4.15 -23.53 -29.86
CA GLY A 336 -3.60 -24.84 -29.51
C GLY A 336 -3.48 -25.09 -28.00
N LEU A 337 -4.31 -24.40 -27.19
CA LEU A 337 -4.35 -24.57 -25.73
C LEU A 337 -5.13 -25.83 -25.34
N ALA A 338 -4.86 -26.38 -24.16
CA ALA A 338 -5.53 -27.59 -23.68
C ALA A 338 -7.04 -27.35 -23.40
N GLY A 339 -7.42 -26.11 -23.10
CA GLY A 339 -8.81 -25.71 -22.91
C GLY A 339 -8.97 -24.24 -22.51
N PRO A 340 -10.21 -23.76 -22.32
CA PRO A 340 -10.49 -22.37 -22.01
C PRO A 340 -9.83 -21.85 -20.72
N ALA A 341 -9.57 -22.70 -19.73
CA ALA A 341 -8.87 -22.29 -18.51
C ALA A 341 -7.47 -21.70 -18.77
N GLU A 342 -6.75 -22.21 -19.78
CA GLU A 342 -5.42 -21.70 -20.16
C GLU A 342 -5.47 -20.32 -20.85
N LEU A 343 -6.67 -19.84 -21.23
CA LEU A 343 -6.84 -18.48 -21.75
C LEU A 343 -6.51 -17.41 -20.71
N HIS A 344 -6.49 -17.75 -19.42
CA HIS A 344 -6.12 -16.82 -18.35
C HIS A 344 -4.69 -16.32 -18.54
N GLY A 345 -3.72 -17.24 -18.62
CA GLY A 345 -2.31 -16.89 -18.86
C GLY A 345 -2.10 -16.20 -20.21
N TRP A 346 -2.83 -16.62 -21.24
CA TRP A 346 -2.78 -15.96 -22.56
C TRP A 346 -3.32 -14.52 -22.52
N PHE A 347 -4.44 -14.28 -21.84
CA PHE A 347 -5.04 -12.96 -21.69
C PHE A 347 -4.06 -12.00 -21.00
N LEU A 348 -3.54 -12.41 -19.83
CA LEU A 348 -2.57 -11.63 -19.07
C LEU A 348 -1.27 -11.42 -19.86
N GLY A 349 -0.81 -12.41 -20.63
CA GLY A 349 0.33 -12.26 -21.54
C GLY A 349 0.10 -11.21 -22.63
N ARG A 350 -1.09 -11.15 -23.23
CA ARG A 350 -1.39 -10.10 -24.23
C ARG A 350 -1.40 -8.71 -23.62
N ILE A 351 -1.98 -8.55 -22.43
CA ILE A 351 -2.00 -7.26 -21.73
C ILE A 351 -0.60 -6.87 -21.25
N GLY A 352 0.16 -7.82 -20.71
CA GLY A 352 1.54 -7.61 -20.28
C GLY A 352 2.43 -7.16 -21.44
N ALA A 353 2.35 -7.83 -22.60
CA ALA A 353 3.09 -7.45 -23.79
C ALA A 353 2.76 -6.02 -24.25
N PHE A 354 1.48 -5.63 -24.20
CA PHE A 354 1.07 -4.26 -24.49
C PHE A 354 1.69 -3.24 -23.54
N LEU A 355 1.70 -3.51 -22.23
CA LEU A 355 2.35 -2.63 -21.25
C LEU A 355 3.85 -2.50 -21.51
N VAL A 356 4.53 -3.61 -21.81
CA VAL A 356 5.96 -3.62 -22.16
C VAL A 356 6.24 -2.79 -23.41
N GLU A 357 5.41 -2.92 -24.46
CA GLU A 357 5.52 -2.11 -25.69
C GLU A 357 5.42 -0.61 -25.40
N ARG A 358 4.61 -0.23 -24.40
CA ARG A 358 4.45 1.17 -23.95
C ARG A 358 5.48 1.60 -22.90
N GLY A 359 6.51 0.79 -22.66
CA GLY A 359 7.60 1.10 -21.73
C GLY A 359 7.21 1.01 -20.26
N ARG A 360 6.16 0.24 -19.94
CA ARG A 360 5.73 -0.06 -18.57
C ARG A 360 6.05 -1.49 -18.18
N THR A 361 6.18 -1.71 -16.88
CA THR A 361 6.36 -3.02 -16.28
C THR A 361 5.01 -3.54 -15.79
N PRO A 362 4.50 -4.66 -16.33
CA PRO A 362 3.28 -5.27 -15.82
C PRO A 362 3.51 -5.81 -14.40
N LEU A 363 2.56 -5.52 -13.52
CA LEU A 363 2.46 -6.06 -12.16
C LEU A 363 1.14 -6.80 -12.03
N GLY A 364 1.14 -7.97 -11.38
CA GLY A 364 -0.08 -8.76 -11.20
C GLY A 364 -0.02 -9.61 -9.96
N TRP A 365 -1.19 -9.94 -9.43
CA TRP A 365 -1.33 -10.92 -8.35
C TRP A 365 -1.05 -12.31 -8.89
N VAL A 366 -0.40 -13.15 -8.09
CA VAL A 366 -0.13 -14.55 -8.48
C VAL A 366 -0.56 -15.52 -7.39
N GLU A 367 -1.38 -16.48 -7.79
CA GLU A 367 -2.02 -17.41 -6.87
C GLU A 367 -1.09 -18.49 -6.34
N ASN A 368 -0.20 -19.00 -7.18
CA ASN A 368 0.73 -20.12 -6.90
C ASN A 368 2.21 -19.79 -7.17
N GLY A 369 2.50 -18.56 -7.58
CA GLY A 369 3.86 -18.10 -7.92
C GLY A 369 4.36 -18.48 -9.32
N THR A 370 3.56 -19.13 -10.17
CA THR A 370 4.05 -19.73 -11.43
C THR A 370 3.28 -19.40 -12.69
N ASP A 371 2.14 -18.72 -12.60
CA ASP A 371 1.22 -18.66 -13.75
C ASP A 371 1.34 -17.40 -14.59
N LEU A 372 2.14 -16.42 -14.13
CA LEU A 372 2.36 -15.18 -14.88
C LEU A 372 3.57 -15.28 -15.84
N PRO A 373 3.51 -14.57 -16.99
CA PRO A 373 4.62 -14.46 -17.95
C PRO A 373 5.89 -13.82 -17.37
N PRO A 374 7.11 -14.20 -17.83
CA PRO A 374 8.39 -13.76 -17.26
C PRO A 374 8.60 -12.24 -17.15
N GLU A 375 7.97 -11.46 -18.02
CA GLU A 375 8.02 -9.99 -18.02
C GLU A 375 7.30 -9.33 -16.83
N PHE A 376 6.44 -10.07 -16.12
CA PHE A 376 5.75 -9.57 -14.94
C PHE A 376 6.67 -9.47 -13.73
N THR A 377 6.57 -8.34 -13.04
CA THR A 377 6.76 -8.35 -11.58
C THR A 377 5.51 -8.97 -10.97
N VAL A 378 5.67 -9.82 -9.95
CA VAL A 378 4.54 -10.55 -9.37
C VAL A 378 4.33 -10.21 -7.91
N MET A 379 3.07 -10.18 -7.48
CA MET A 379 2.68 -9.99 -6.10
C MET A 379 2.08 -11.28 -5.54
N THR A 380 2.80 -11.93 -4.62
CA THR A 380 2.41 -13.23 -4.06
C THR A 380 1.69 -13.05 -2.73
N TRP A 381 0.51 -13.63 -2.58
CA TRP A 381 -0.35 -13.32 -1.44
C TRP A 381 -0.90 -14.53 -0.67
N ARG A 382 -1.16 -15.68 -1.33
CA ARG A 382 -1.74 -16.85 -0.65
C ARG A 382 -0.80 -17.56 0.32
N ASP A 383 0.35 -18.00 -0.17
CA ASP A 383 1.31 -18.79 0.62
C ASP A 383 2.71 -18.17 0.55
N PRO A 384 3.48 -18.12 1.66
CA PRO A 384 4.84 -17.59 1.67
C PRO A 384 5.80 -18.28 0.70
N SER A 385 5.59 -19.56 0.41
CA SER A 385 6.42 -20.33 -0.53
C SER A 385 6.29 -19.86 -1.98
N HIS A 386 5.18 -19.22 -2.35
CA HIS A 386 4.95 -18.70 -3.70
C HIS A 386 5.93 -17.58 -4.06
N ALA A 387 6.36 -16.77 -3.07
CA ALA A 387 7.41 -15.76 -3.27
C ALA A 387 8.73 -16.39 -3.73
N ARG A 388 9.10 -17.53 -3.13
CA ARG A 388 10.31 -18.26 -3.53
C ARG A 388 10.14 -18.92 -4.89
N ALA A 389 8.97 -19.51 -5.16
CA ALA A 389 8.67 -20.13 -6.46
C ALA A 389 8.79 -19.11 -7.61
N ALA A 390 8.21 -17.93 -7.45
CA ALA A 390 8.31 -16.84 -8.41
C ALA A 390 9.75 -16.35 -8.60
N ALA A 391 10.49 -16.14 -7.49
CA ALA A 391 11.89 -15.74 -7.55
C ALA A 391 12.77 -16.76 -8.31
N ARG A 392 12.53 -18.07 -8.13
CA ARG A 392 13.23 -19.14 -8.85
C ARG A 392 12.94 -19.16 -10.35
N ARG A 393 11.76 -18.69 -10.77
CA ARG A 393 11.39 -18.51 -12.18
C ARG A 393 11.97 -17.23 -12.79
N GLY A 394 12.58 -16.37 -11.98
CA GLY A 394 13.28 -15.17 -12.43
C GLY A 394 12.47 -13.87 -12.33
N HIS A 395 11.24 -13.92 -11.83
CA HIS A 395 10.43 -12.72 -11.61
C HIS A 395 11.03 -11.82 -10.54
N GLN A 396 10.75 -10.52 -10.65
CA GLN A 396 10.80 -9.63 -9.48
C GLN A 396 9.54 -9.87 -8.63
N VAL A 397 9.69 -9.87 -7.30
CA VAL A 397 8.63 -10.28 -6.38
C VAL A 397 8.34 -9.19 -5.34
N VAL A 398 7.07 -8.86 -5.18
CA VAL A 398 6.54 -8.15 -4.00
C VAL A 398 5.82 -9.17 -3.12
N ALA A 399 6.35 -9.40 -1.91
CA ALA A 399 5.81 -10.41 -1.01
C ALA A 399 4.72 -9.81 -0.10
N ALA A 400 3.49 -10.27 -0.31
CA ALA A 400 2.25 -9.69 0.21
C ALA A 400 1.38 -10.76 0.89
N HIS A 401 2.00 -11.66 1.67
CA HIS A 401 1.30 -12.79 2.27
C HIS A 401 0.13 -12.36 3.16
N HIS A 402 -1.08 -12.82 2.84
CA HIS A 402 -2.30 -12.30 3.43
C HIS A 402 -2.40 -12.51 4.94
N ARG A 403 -1.84 -13.61 5.48
CA ARG A 403 -1.80 -13.81 6.95
C ARG A 403 -0.74 -12.98 7.67
N ALA A 404 -0.03 -12.11 6.96
CA ALA A 404 1.01 -11.26 7.52
C ALA A 404 0.87 -9.78 7.15
N THR A 405 0.29 -9.45 6.00
CA THR A 405 0.28 -8.07 5.48
C THR A 405 -1.09 -7.52 5.15
N TYR A 406 -2.16 -8.33 5.20
CA TYR A 406 -3.52 -7.86 4.98
C TYR A 406 -4.05 -7.27 6.28
N LEU A 407 -4.31 -5.97 6.26
CA LEU A 407 -4.69 -5.17 7.42
C LEU A 407 -6.21 -5.06 7.56
N ASP A 408 -6.98 -5.59 6.63
CA ASP A 408 -8.44 -5.74 6.71
C ASP A 408 -8.88 -6.89 7.64
N TYR A 409 -7.97 -7.78 8.04
CA TYR A 409 -8.22 -8.76 9.11
C TYR A 409 -8.26 -8.09 10.49
N ALA A 410 -8.99 -8.69 11.42
CA ALA A 410 -9.01 -8.29 12.83
C ALA A 410 -7.58 -8.30 13.42
N GLN A 411 -7.33 -7.45 14.43
CA GLN A 411 -6.00 -7.29 15.04
C GLN A 411 -5.73 -8.23 16.20
N SER A 412 -6.79 -8.73 16.83
CA SER A 412 -6.71 -9.66 17.94
C SER A 412 -7.88 -10.64 17.91
N GLY A 413 -7.89 -11.60 18.84
CA GLY A 413 -9.01 -12.52 19.04
C GLY A 413 -10.11 -11.94 19.94
N ASP A 414 -10.05 -10.66 20.31
CA ASP A 414 -11.07 -10.02 21.14
C ASP A 414 -12.42 -9.98 20.38
N PRO A 415 -13.50 -10.55 20.95
CA PRO A 415 -14.84 -10.45 20.36
C PRO A 415 -15.35 -9.01 20.17
N ALA A 416 -14.72 -8.02 20.84
CA ALA A 416 -15.03 -6.61 20.68
C ALA A 416 -14.30 -5.94 19.50
N GLU A 417 -13.42 -6.64 18.78
CA GLU A 417 -12.87 -6.13 17.51
C GLU A 417 -14.02 -5.78 16.55
N PRO A 418 -13.92 -4.65 15.82
CA PRO A 418 -14.87 -4.32 14.76
C PRO A 418 -14.96 -5.43 13.71
N VAL A 419 -16.05 -5.42 12.95
CA VAL A 419 -16.21 -6.33 11.81
C VAL A 419 -15.04 -6.14 10.85
N ALA A 420 -14.42 -7.25 10.50
CA ALA A 420 -13.20 -7.34 9.71
C ALA A 420 -13.27 -8.60 8.84
N GLN A 421 -12.26 -8.78 7.99
CA GLN A 421 -12.18 -9.95 7.11
C GLN A 421 -12.20 -11.26 7.93
N PRO A 422 -13.05 -12.24 7.58
CA PRO A 422 -13.11 -13.50 8.30
C PRO A 422 -11.79 -14.26 8.28
N GLY A 423 -11.37 -14.73 9.45
CA GLY A 423 -10.23 -15.64 9.60
C GLY A 423 -9.40 -15.32 10.84
N ALA A 424 -8.22 -15.94 10.91
CA ALA A 424 -7.29 -15.69 11.99
C ALA A 424 -6.82 -14.22 11.98
N PRO A 425 -6.73 -13.56 13.16
CA PRO A 425 -6.24 -12.20 13.26
C PRO A 425 -4.83 -12.02 12.69
N VAL A 426 -4.60 -10.89 12.02
CA VAL A 426 -3.27 -10.46 11.60
C VAL A 426 -2.78 -9.44 12.62
N SER A 427 -2.08 -9.93 13.65
CA SER A 427 -1.64 -9.12 14.77
C SER A 427 -0.49 -8.17 14.41
N LEU A 428 -0.27 -7.14 15.24
CA LEU A 428 0.89 -6.25 15.13
C LEU A 428 2.22 -7.01 15.17
N HIS A 429 2.33 -8.02 16.04
CA HIS A 429 3.51 -8.88 16.13
C HIS A 429 3.71 -9.71 14.86
N THR A 430 2.62 -10.22 14.26
CA THR A 430 2.69 -10.97 12.99
C THR A 430 3.23 -10.10 11.86
N VAL A 431 2.73 -8.86 11.73
CA VAL A 431 3.20 -7.91 10.71
C VAL A 431 4.68 -7.55 10.94
N HIS A 432 5.07 -7.26 12.18
CA HIS A 432 6.48 -7.00 12.51
C HIS A 432 7.35 -8.25 12.35
N GLY A 433 6.81 -9.45 12.50
CA GLY A 433 7.55 -10.69 12.39
C GLY A 433 7.81 -11.14 10.96
N TYR A 434 7.11 -10.58 9.98
CA TYR A 434 7.15 -11.04 8.60
C TYR A 434 8.46 -10.71 7.89
N GLU A 435 9.15 -11.75 7.43
CA GLU A 435 10.36 -11.63 6.61
C GLU A 435 10.03 -12.02 5.16
N PRO A 436 10.01 -11.07 4.21
CA PRO A 436 9.64 -11.35 2.82
C PRO A 436 10.68 -12.14 2.03
N ALA A 437 11.96 -12.16 2.46
CA ALA A 437 13.00 -13.01 1.84
C ALA A 437 13.97 -13.57 2.90
N PRO A 438 13.57 -14.66 3.59
CA PRO A 438 14.32 -15.29 4.67
C PRO A 438 15.81 -15.51 4.39
N GLU A 439 16.65 -15.38 5.41
CA GLU A 439 18.11 -15.47 5.28
C GLU A 439 18.62 -16.83 4.75
N ASP A 440 17.85 -17.90 4.96
CA ASP A 440 18.14 -19.27 4.52
C ASP A 440 17.89 -19.51 3.02
N TRP A 441 17.29 -18.54 2.31
CA TRP A 441 17.15 -18.60 0.86
C TRP A 441 18.48 -18.28 0.15
N PRO A 442 18.76 -18.90 -1.01
CA PRO A 442 19.89 -18.51 -1.86
C PRO A 442 19.89 -17.01 -2.16
N ARG A 443 21.07 -16.37 -2.10
CA ARG A 443 21.23 -14.93 -2.34
C ARG A 443 20.60 -14.47 -3.66
N ALA A 444 20.70 -15.27 -4.72
CA ALA A 444 20.13 -14.96 -6.03
C ALA A 444 18.60 -14.91 -6.00
N GLU A 445 17.94 -15.79 -5.24
CA GLU A 445 16.49 -15.80 -5.05
C GLU A 445 16.06 -14.60 -4.19
N ARG A 446 16.77 -14.33 -3.09
CA ARG A 446 16.50 -13.17 -2.23
C ARG A 446 16.60 -11.83 -2.96
N ALA A 447 17.58 -11.70 -3.86
CA ALA A 447 17.80 -10.48 -4.65
C ALA A 447 16.65 -10.16 -5.61
N ARG A 448 15.77 -11.13 -5.90
CA ARG A 448 14.55 -10.93 -6.69
C ARG A 448 13.37 -10.39 -5.88
N VAL A 449 13.44 -10.44 -4.55
CA VAL A 449 12.38 -9.93 -3.69
C VAL A 449 12.60 -8.45 -3.46
N LEU A 450 11.82 -7.62 -4.18
CA LEU A 450 11.87 -6.17 -4.11
C LEU A 450 11.48 -5.64 -2.73
N GLY A 451 10.59 -6.34 -2.02
CA GLY A 451 10.17 -5.99 -0.67
C GLY A 451 8.79 -6.51 -0.32
N THR A 452 8.07 -5.74 0.49
CA THR A 452 6.76 -6.13 1.05
C THR A 452 5.76 -4.98 0.94
N GLN A 453 4.48 -5.29 1.08
CA GLN A 453 3.38 -4.34 0.95
C GLN A 453 2.21 -4.74 1.86
N ALA A 454 1.61 -3.77 2.55
CA ALA A 454 0.35 -3.96 3.26
C ALA A 454 -0.84 -3.82 2.31
N GLN A 455 -1.92 -4.54 2.60
CA GLN A 455 -3.17 -4.45 1.86
C GLN A 455 -4.27 -3.99 2.81
N VAL A 456 -5.05 -3.00 2.39
CA VAL A 456 -6.27 -2.59 3.10
C VAL A 456 -7.41 -2.73 2.11
N TRP A 457 -8.04 -3.90 2.11
CA TRP A 457 -9.33 -4.14 1.45
C TRP A 457 -10.47 -3.52 2.28
N THR A 458 -11.52 -3.05 1.62
CA THR A 458 -12.52 -2.18 2.26
C THR A 458 -13.94 -2.72 2.31
N GLU A 459 -14.15 -4.02 2.12
CA GLU A 459 -15.48 -4.66 2.25
C GLU A 459 -16.17 -4.25 3.57
N TYR A 460 -15.38 -4.26 4.66
CA TYR A 460 -15.83 -3.97 6.02
C TYR A 460 -15.26 -2.66 6.61
N ALA A 461 -14.55 -1.86 5.80
CA ALA A 461 -13.97 -0.57 6.22
C ALA A 461 -14.55 0.56 5.36
N ARG A 462 -15.62 1.18 5.84
CA ARG A 462 -16.42 2.16 5.10
C ARG A 462 -15.90 3.57 5.27
N THR A 463 -15.42 3.93 6.46
CA THR A 463 -14.99 5.29 6.79
C THR A 463 -13.47 5.42 6.93
N PRO A 464 -12.92 6.62 6.75
CA PRO A 464 -11.54 6.94 7.09
C PRO A 464 -11.07 6.43 8.46
N GLU A 465 -11.94 6.49 9.47
CA GLU A 465 -11.63 6.10 10.84
C GLU A 465 -11.56 4.57 10.99
N GLU A 466 -12.44 3.84 10.30
CA GLU A 466 -12.39 2.37 10.25
C GLU A 466 -11.12 1.90 9.53
N ILE A 467 -10.72 2.58 8.45
CA ILE A 467 -9.45 2.33 7.74
C ILE A 467 -8.24 2.65 8.63
N ASP A 468 -8.24 3.79 9.33
CA ASP A 468 -7.17 4.13 10.27
C ASP A 468 -7.03 3.08 11.37
N TYR A 469 -8.17 2.61 11.92
CA TYR A 469 -8.19 1.60 12.96
C TYR A 469 -7.54 0.31 12.49
N LEU A 470 -7.90 -0.15 11.30
CA LEU A 470 -7.35 -1.36 10.69
C LEU A 470 -5.87 -1.19 10.30
N ALA A 471 -5.51 -0.08 9.67
CA ALA A 471 -4.15 0.13 9.19
C ALA A 471 -3.15 0.39 10.32
N PHE A 472 -3.52 1.13 11.35
CA PHE A 472 -2.60 1.56 12.42
C PHE A 472 -2.91 0.87 13.75
N PRO A 473 -1.87 0.41 14.49
CA PRO A 473 -0.44 0.67 14.28
C PRO A 473 0.30 -0.35 13.38
N ARG A 474 -0.40 -1.30 12.73
CA ARG A 474 0.24 -2.35 11.92
C ARG A 474 1.09 -1.82 10.76
N LEU A 475 0.69 -0.73 10.14
CA LEU A 475 1.47 -0.10 9.07
C LEU A 475 2.81 0.46 9.59
N CYS A 476 2.88 0.87 10.87
CA CYS A 476 4.14 1.21 11.53
C CYS A 476 5.08 0.00 11.62
N ALA A 477 4.53 -1.19 11.94
CA ALA A 477 5.33 -2.42 11.99
C ALA A 477 5.90 -2.82 10.62
N LEU A 478 5.07 -2.73 9.56
CA LEU A 478 5.53 -3.01 8.21
C LEU A 478 6.62 -2.02 7.77
N ALA A 479 6.45 -0.74 8.06
CA ALA A 479 7.43 0.29 7.78
C ALA A 479 8.77 0.04 8.51
N ASP A 480 8.72 -0.27 9.81
CA ASP A 480 9.91 -0.59 10.60
C ASP A 480 10.68 -1.78 10.02
N ARG A 481 9.98 -2.86 9.62
CA ARG A 481 10.63 -4.03 9.03
C ARG A 481 11.18 -3.82 7.64
N SER A 482 10.39 -3.22 6.76
CA SER A 482 10.79 -3.01 5.36
C SER A 482 11.88 -1.95 5.21
N TRP A 483 12.03 -1.05 6.19
CA TRP A 483 13.10 -0.06 6.23
C TRP A 483 14.37 -0.56 6.92
N SER A 484 14.25 -1.11 8.13
CA SER A 484 15.45 -1.42 8.93
C SER A 484 16.10 -2.76 8.56
N GLY A 485 15.39 -3.65 7.86
CA GLY A 485 15.85 -5.02 7.58
C GLY A 485 16.12 -5.84 8.85
N GLY A 486 15.77 -5.29 10.01
CA GLY A 486 16.33 -5.68 11.29
C GLY A 486 15.64 -6.92 11.85
N ARG A 487 16.46 -7.90 12.24
CA ARG A 487 16.13 -9.10 13.02
C ARG A 487 15.24 -8.77 14.23
N GLY A 488 14.03 -9.33 14.28
CA GLY A 488 13.33 -9.80 15.49
C GLY A 488 13.24 -8.91 16.75
N ASP A 489 13.60 -7.62 16.71
CA ASP A 489 13.66 -6.76 17.90
C ASP A 489 12.27 -6.21 18.25
N TRP A 490 11.39 -7.15 18.59
CA TRP A 490 10.04 -6.83 19.02
C TRP A 490 10.01 -5.92 20.25
N PRO A 491 10.79 -6.15 21.33
CA PRO A 491 10.77 -5.27 22.50
C PRO A 491 11.16 -3.82 22.14
N GLY A 492 12.22 -3.64 21.37
CA GLY A 492 12.65 -2.31 20.93
C GLY A 492 11.64 -1.63 20.01
N PHE A 493 10.97 -2.39 19.13
CA PHE A 493 9.88 -1.85 18.31
C PHE A 493 8.70 -1.37 19.16
N VAL A 494 8.24 -2.19 20.12
CA VAL A 494 7.13 -1.84 21.01
C VAL A 494 7.44 -0.58 21.81
N GLU A 495 8.67 -0.43 22.32
CA GLU A 495 9.10 0.79 23.02
C GLU A 495 8.97 2.02 22.11
N ARG A 496 9.55 1.97 20.89
CA ARG A 496 9.44 3.08 19.92
C ARG A 496 7.99 3.38 19.56
N LEU A 497 7.17 2.35 19.37
CA LEU A 497 5.77 2.50 19.00
C LEU A 497 4.96 3.19 20.11
N ARG A 498 5.17 2.84 21.39
CA ARG A 498 4.50 3.49 22.52
C ARG A 498 4.74 4.99 22.58
N HIS A 499 5.93 5.44 22.21
CA HIS A 499 6.22 6.88 22.09
C HIS A 499 5.64 7.48 20.82
N HIS A 500 5.57 6.68 19.74
CA HIS A 500 5.04 7.13 18.46
C HIS A 500 3.52 7.33 18.45
N THR A 501 2.76 6.68 19.34
CA THR A 501 1.30 6.89 19.42
C THR A 501 0.93 8.35 19.68
N ALA A 502 1.71 9.09 20.47
CA ALA A 502 1.50 10.53 20.67
C ALA A 502 1.57 11.33 19.34
N ARG A 503 2.43 10.91 18.40
CA ARG A 503 2.48 11.51 17.06
C ARG A 503 1.27 11.13 16.22
N LEU A 504 0.80 9.89 16.33
CA LEU A 504 -0.43 9.46 15.66
C LEU A 504 -1.64 10.24 16.19
N ASP A 505 -1.72 10.47 17.51
CA ASP A 505 -2.74 11.30 18.15
C ASP A 505 -2.68 12.75 17.64
N ALA A 506 -1.49 13.36 17.60
CA ALA A 506 -1.29 14.72 17.10
C ALA A 506 -1.65 14.88 15.61
N LEU A 507 -1.57 13.80 14.84
CA LEU A 507 -1.97 13.73 13.43
C LEU A 507 -3.43 13.31 13.23
N GLY A 508 -4.18 13.05 14.31
CA GLY A 508 -5.58 12.66 14.27
C GLY A 508 -5.83 11.28 13.66
N VAL A 509 -4.88 10.35 13.79
CA VAL A 509 -5.04 8.97 13.31
C VAL A 509 -5.87 8.16 14.31
N ARG A 510 -6.94 7.53 13.86
CA ARG A 510 -7.82 6.70 14.71
C ARG A 510 -7.34 5.26 14.81
N TYR A 511 -6.09 5.05 15.25
CA TYR A 511 -5.47 3.74 15.36
C TYR A 511 -6.13 2.84 16.43
N ARG A 512 -5.96 1.51 16.32
CA ARG A 512 -6.33 0.58 17.38
C ARG A 512 -5.46 0.83 18.64
N PRO A 513 -6.05 1.07 19.83
CA PRO A 513 -5.28 1.30 21.04
C PRO A 513 -4.28 0.18 21.37
N LEU A 514 -3.15 0.57 21.98
CA LEU A 514 -2.16 -0.37 22.50
C LEU A 514 -2.61 -0.89 23.87
N ASP A 515 -2.80 -2.19 23.95
CA ASP A 515 -3.23 -2.96 25.13
C ASP A 515 -2.42 -4.27 25.21
N ALA A 516 -2.73 -5.12 26.19
CA ALA A 516 -2.04 -6.40 26.33
C ALA A 516 -2.26 -7.36 25.14
N LEU A 517 -3.40 -7.28 24.46
CA LEU A 517 -3.77 -8.17 23.36
C LEU A 517 -3.07 -7.77 22.05
N SER A 518 -3.04 -6.49 21.71
CA SER A 518 -2.31 -5.96 20.54
C SER A 518 -0.80 -6.17 20.64
N LEU A 519 -0.24 -6.20 21.85
CA LEU A 519 1.18 -6.40 22.09
C LEU A 519 1.57 -7.87 22.33
N ALA A 520 0.59 -8.79 22.32
CA ALA A 520 0.84 -10.19 22.54
C ALA A 520 1.71 -10.79 21.42
N THR A 521 2.69 -11.62 21.80
CA THR A 521 3.58 -12.32 20.87
C THR A 521 3.04 -13.70 20.48
N GLY A 522 2.02 -14.19 21.19
CA GLY A 522 1.40 -15.47 20.92
C GLY A 522 0.62 -15.43 19.62
N THR A 523 0.86 -16.41 18.75
CA THR A 523 -0.10 -16.75 17.70
C THR A 523 -1.33 -17.32 18.37
N HIS A 524 -2.50 -16.69 18.23
CA HIS A 524 -3.76 -17.37 18.54
C HIS A 524 -3.98 -18.48 17.51
N VAL A 525 -3.30 -19.61 17.70
CA VAL A 525 -3.72 -20.89 17.13
C VAL A 525 -4.60 -21.51 18.20
N SER A 526 -5.90 -21.24 18.15
CA SER A 526 -6.83 -22.16 18.79
C SER A 526 -6.91 -23.41 17.92
N PRO A 527 -6.60 -24.61 18.42
CA PRO A 527 -6.89 -25.83 17.70
C PRO A 527 -8.42 -25.98 17.68
N SER A 528 -9.03 -25.82 16.51
CA SER A 528 -10.37 -26.33 16.30
C SER A 528 -10.26 -27.85 16.39
N THR A 529 -10.82 -28.42 17.46
CA THR A 529 -11.17 -29.82 17.54
C THR A 529 -12.13 -30.12 16.40
N ALA A 530 -11.65 -30.87 15.41
CA ALA A 530 -12.52 -31.52 14.43
C ALA A 530 -13.50 -32.46 15.18
N PRO A 531 -14.82 -32.37 14.95
CA PRO A 531 -15.68 -33.50 15.26
C PRO A 531 -15.40 -34.60 14.24
N SER A 532 -15.18 -35.80 14.76
CA SER A 532 -15.02 -37.03 14.01
C SER A 532 -16.13 -37.20 12.97
N SER A 533 -15.72 -37.49 11.73
CA SER A 533 -16.61 -37.92 10.65
C SER A 533 -17.20 -39.28 11.00
N GLY A 534 -18.39 -39.26 11.60
CA GLY A 534 -19.27 -40.41 11.70
C GLY A 534 -19.82 -40.76 10.32
N THR A 535 -19.54 -41.99 9.90
CA THR A 535 -20.02 -42.65 8.68
C THR A 535 -21.52 -42.48 8.42
N ALA A 536 -21.89 -41.94 7.26
CA ALA A 536 -23.23 -42.06 6.71
C ALA A 536 -23.19 -42.99 5.49
N ARG A 537 -23.84 -44.16 5.62
CA ARG A 537 -24.16 -45.08 4.51
C ARG A 537 -25.21 -44.44 3.59
N PRO A 538 -25.23 -44.79 2.29
CA PRO A 538 -26.28 -44.35 1.38
C PRO A 538 -27.56 -45.14 1.65
N ARG A 539 -28.72 -44.48 1.55
CA ARG A 539 -30.00 -45.16 1.34
C ARG A 539 -30.50 -44.85 -0.06
N SER A 540 -30.66 -45.95 -0.80
CA SER A 540 -31.55 -46.26 -1.92
C SER A 540 -32.53 -45.20 -2.35
#